data_AF-A0A257ZG24-F1
#
_entry.id   AF-A0A257ZG24-F1
#
_cell.length_a   1.000
_cell.length_b   1.000
_cell.length_c   1.000
_cell.angle_alpha   90.00
_cell.angle_beta   90.00
_cell.angle_gamma   90.00
#
_symmetry.space_group_name_H-M   'P 1'
#
loop_
_entity.id
_entity.type
_entity.pdbx_description
1 polymer ?
#
loop_
_entity_poly.entity_id
_entity_poly.type
_entity_poly.pdbx_seq_one_letter_code
_entity_poly.pdbx_strand_id
1 'polypeptide(L)'
;MTNHPVHMHGYEFKVSCTDGGWVDPAAAWDEVSIDCAVGQMRAFDFVADEPGDWAIHCHKSHHTMNAMGHSVKTYIGVTKKDLVSRIRKAAPGYMPMGSNGMGEMGSMEMELPKNTLPMMTGYSQFGPVEMGGMFSVVKVREGLAKTDYADPGHYKHPEGTVAYEYKGQKLAEAPRVEGPKPNPELATWQVKDPRKPRLGPDGKPLPGAKAGGAHSNH
;
A
#
# COMPACT_ATOMS: atom_id res chain seq x y z
N MET A 1 -16.96 -1.24 -3.64
CA MET A 1 -16.07 -2.25 -3.03
C MET A 1 -16.78 -3.60 -3.15
N THR A 2 -16.27 -4.53 -3.97
CA THR A 2 -17.03 -5.72 -4.43
C THR A 2 -16.62 -7.04 -3.78
N ASN A 3 -15.38 -7.14 -3.28
CA ASN A 3 -14.75 -8.38 -2.82
C ASN A 3 -13.41 -8.11 -2.11
N HIS A 4 -12.94 -9.09 -1.33
CA HIS A 4 -11.66 -9.10 -0.63
C HIS A 4 -10.88 -10.39 -0.95
N PRO A 5 -9.78 -10.31 -1.70
CA PRO A 5 -8.85 -11.43 -1.87
C PRO A 5 -7.97 -11.54 -0.64
N VAL A 6 -8.21 -12.52 0.23
CA VAL A 6 -7.40 -12.77 1.45
C VAL A 6 -6.18 -13.59 1.07
N HIS A 7 -4.99 -13.03 1.28
CA HIS A 7 -3.69 -13.65 1.04
C HIS A 7 -2.96 -13.92 2.36
N MET A 8 -2.35 -15.09 2.46
CA MET A 8 -1.49 -15.48 3.57
C MET A 8 -0.07 -15.74 3.06
N HIS A 9 0.91 -15.14 3.73
CA HIS A 9 2.32 -15.34 3.41
C HIS A 9 2.79 -16.70 3.96
N GLY A 10 3.80 -17.29 3.32
CA GLY A 10 4.48 -18.49 3.81
C GLY A 10 3.71 -19.81 3.68
N TYR A 11 2.42 -19.77 3.37
CA TYR A 11 1.56 -20.95 3.33
C TYR A 11 0.76 -21.05 2.04
N GLU A 12 0.60 -22.29 1.62
CA GLU A 12 -0.53 -22.74 0.82
C GLU A 12 -1.62 -23.23 1.78
N PHE A 13 -2.88 -22.96 1.47
CA PHE A 13 -4.03 -23.40 2.24
C PHE A 13 -5.07 -24.04 1.34
N LYS A 14 -5.83 -24.99 1.90
CA LYS A 14 -6.91 -25.67 1.20
C LYS A 14 -8.24 -24.97 1.48
N VAL A 15 -8.93 -24.50 0.45
CA VAL A 15 -10.27 -23.93 0.56
C VAL A 15 -11.29 -25.06 0.63
N SER A 16 -11.95 -25.19 1.77
CA SER A 16 -12.77 -26.35 2.15
C SER A 16 -14.24 -26.02 2.36
N CYS A 17 -14.63 -24.75 2.23
CA CYS A 17 -16.01 -24.30 2.43
C CYS A 17 -16.39 -23.16 1.46
N THR A 18 -17.61 -23.22 0.97
CA THR A 18 -18.27 -22.13 0.23
C THR A 18 -19.39 -21.51 1.07
N ASP A 19 -20.12 -20.55 0.51
CA ASP A 19 -21.35 -20.02 1.11
C ASP A 19 -22.44 -21.10 1.32
N GLY A 20 -22.35 -22.23 0.62
CA GLY A 20 -23.20 -23.40 0.81
C GLY A 20 -22.77 -24.35 1.94
N GLY A 21 -21.65 -24.08 2.61
CA GLY A 21 -21.07 -24.95 3.64
C GLY A 21 -19.83 -25.71 3.18
N TRP A 22 -19.41 -26.68 4.00
CA TRP A 22 -18.25 -27.53 3.73
C TRP A 22 -18.46 -28.35 2.46
N VAL A 23 -17.44 -28.38 1.59
CA VAL A 23 -17.45 -29.21 0.38
C VAL A 23 -16.88 -30.59 0.65
N ASP A 24 -17.10 -31.53 -0.27
CA ASP A 24 -16.39 -32.81 -0.24
C ASP A 24 -14.87 -32.57 -0.27
N PRO A 25 -14.06 -33.28 0.54
CA PRO A 25 -12.60 -33.11 0.53
C PRO A 25 -11.95 -33.24 -0.85
N ALA A 26 -12.52 -34.03 -1.76
CA ALA A 26 -12.06 -34.16 -3.14
C ALA A 26 -12.38 -32.94 -4.02
N ALA A 27 -13.33 -32.09 -3.60
CA ALA A 27 -13.70 -30.85 -4.26
C ALA A 27 -13.00 -29.62 -3.65
N ALA A 28 -12.34 -29.77 -2.50
CA ALA A 28 -11.52 -28.74 -1.91
C ALA A 28 -10.22 -28.54 -2.72
N TRP A 29 -9.72 -27.31 -2.80
CA TRP A 29 -8.58 -26.96 -3.65
C TRP A 29 -7.57 -26.08 -2.92
N ASP A 30 -6.32 -26.10 -3.37
CA ASP A 30 -5.22 -25.36 -2.73
C ASP A 30 -5.08 -23.96 -3.34
N GLU A 31 -4.79 -22.98 -2.50
CA GLU A 31 -4.62 -21.57 -2.83
C GLU A 31 -3.60 -20.89 -1.90
N VAL A 32 -3.07 -19.76 -2.33
CA VAL A 32 -2.36 -18.80 -1.45
C VAL A 32 -3.15 -17.51 -1.24
N SER A 33 -4.19 -17.31 -2.05
CA SER A 33 -5.09 -16.16 -2.00
C SER A 33 -6.50 -16.59 -2.37
N ILE A 34 -7.49 -16.26 -1.55
CA ILE A 34 -8.90 -16.60 -1.84
C ILE A 34 -9.77 -15.36 -1.88
N ASP A 35 -10.54 -15.22 -2.95
CA ASP A 35 -11.50 -14.13 -3.09
C ASP A 35 -12.79 -14.39 -2.30
N CYS A 36 -13.19 -13.38 -1.53
CA CYS A 36 -14.42 -13.38 -0.75
C CYS A 36 -15.26 -12.16 -1.14
N ALA A 37 -16.33 -12.38 -1.91
CA ALA A 37 -17.26 -11.32 -2.28
C ALA A 37 -18.19 -10.94 -1.11
N VAL A 38 -18.91 -9.84 -1.27
CA VAL A 38 -19.93 -9.40 -0.29
C VAL A 38 -20.99 -10.49 -0.14
N GLY A 39 -21.24 -10.92 1.10
CA GLY A 39 -22.21 -11.97 1.44
C GLY A 39 -21.69 -13.40 1.28
N GLN A 40 -20.47 -13.59 0.77
CA GLN A 40 -19.85 -14.91 0.71
C GLN A 40 -19.13 -15.22 2.02
N MET A 41 -18.97 -16.53 2.27
CA MET A 41 -18.08 -17.05 3.29
C MET A 41 -17.10 -18.02 2.65
N ARG A 42 -15.91 -18.10 3.25
CA ARG A 42 -14.88 -19.08 2.93
C ARG A 42 -14.33 -19.62 4.24
N ALA A 43 -14.07 -20.92 4.27
CA ALA A 43 -13.15 -21.52 5.21
C ALA A 43 -11.98 -22.06 4.41
N PHE A 44 -10.78 -21.87 4.96
CA PHE A 44 -9.57 -22.44 4.43
C PHE A 44 -8.73 -22.99 5.59
N ASP A 45 -8.08 -24.11 5.32
CA ASP A 45 -7.33 -24.87 6.29
C ASP A 45 -5.86 -24.93 5.86
N PHE A 46 -4.94 -24.78 6.81
CA PHE A 46 -3.51 -24.95 6.57
C PHE A 46 -2.88 -25.71 7.74
N VAL A 47 -1.80 -26.42 7.45
CA VAL A 47 -0.98 -27.05 8.48
C VAL A 47 0.03 -26.00 8.93
N ALA A 48 0.08 -25.68 10.23
CA ALA A 48 0.99 -24.66 10.75
C ALA A 48 2.40 -25.24 10.99
N ASP A 49 3.07 -25.68 9.94
CA ASP A 49 4.36 -26.39 9.98
C ASP A 49 5.58 -25.55 9.57
N GLU A 50 5.38 -24.35 9.01
CA GLU A 50 6.42 -23.33 8.76
C GLU A 50 6.57 -22.31 9.92
N PRO A 51 7.49 -22.48 10.89
CA PRO A 51 7.61 -21.59 12.03
C PRO A 51 8.07 -20.19 11.60
N GLY A 52 7.31 -19.16 11.99
CA GLY A 52 7.56 -17.80 11.53
C GLY A 52 6.48 -16.80 11.92
N ASP A 53 6.67 -15.56 11.49
CA ASP A 53 5.68 -14.48 11.58
C ASP A 53 5.17 -14.18 10.17
N TRP A 54 3.92 -14.55 9.89
CA TRP A 54 3.36 -14.52 8.53
C TRP A 54 2.22 -13.52 8.41
N ALA A 55 2.34 -12.55 7.52
CA ALA A 55 1.27 -11.59 7.28
C ALA A 55 0.07 -12.28 6.60
N ILE A 56 -1.14 -11.97 7.07
CA ILE A 56 -2.39 -12.30 6.40
C ILE A 56 -3.19 -11.02 6.18
N HIS A 57 -3.61 -10.78 4.94
CA HIS A 57 -4.21 -9.50 4.57
C HIS A 57 -5.02 -9.59 3.27
N CYS A 58 -5.83 -8.56 3.02
CA CYS A 58 -6.44 -8.37 1.71
C CYS A 58 -5.36 -7.98 0.68
N HIS A 59 -5.30 -8.64 -0.48
CA HIS A 59 -4.26 -8.43 -1.50
C HIS A 59 -4.57 -7.29 -2.49
N LYS A 60 -5.58 -6.48 -2.19
CA LYS A 60 -5.82 -5.23 -2.92
C LYS A 60 -4.99 -4.13 -2.29
N SER A 61 -4.05 -3.57 -3.05
CA SER A 61 -3.09 -2.58 -2.55
C SER A 61 -3.73 -1.34 -1.90
N HIS A 62 -4.92 -0.93 -2.35
CA HIS A 62 -5.65 0.20 -1.76
C HIS A 62 -6.48 -0.18 -0.53
N HIS A 63 -6.57 -1.47 -0.17
CA HIS A 63 -7.22 -1.95 1.05
C HIS A 63 -6.23 -2.21 2.17
N THR A 64 -4.95 -2.37 1.85
CA THR A 64 -3.85 -2.44 2.82
C THR A 64 -3.39 -1.04 3.25
N MET A 65 -4.14 0.00 2.91
CA MET A 65 -3.80 1.37 3.25
C MET A 65 -5.08 1.99 3.80
N ASN A 66 -5.08 2.35 5.08
CA ASN A 66 -6.25 2.81 5.83
C ASN A 66 -6.69 4.20 5.34
N ALA A 67 -6.49 5.26 6.13
CA ALA A 67 -6.89 6.62 5.75
C ALA A 67 -5.96 7.28 4.70
N MET A 68 -5.38 6.49 3.79
CA MET A 68 -4.46 6.96 2.76
C MET A 68 -5.19 7.17 1.44
N GLY A 69 -5.08 8.37 0.88
CA GLY A 69 -5.72 8.71 -0.40
C GLY A 69 -5.09 7.98 -1.59
N HIS A 70 -5.91 7.34 -2.41
CA HIS A 70 -5.50 6.59 -3.60
C HIS A 70 -5.52 7.42 -4.90
N SER A 71 -5.99 8.68 -4.85
CA SER A 71 -6.03 9.60 -6.00
C SER A 71 -4.87 10.61 -6.02
N VAL A 72 -3.88 10.42 -5.14
CA VAL A 72 -2.71 11.31 -5.07
C VAL A 72 -1.70 10.84 -6.10
N LYS A 73 -1.21 11.76 -6.95
CA LYS A 73 -0.16 11.44 -7.92
C LYS A 73 1.11 11.02 -7.17
N THR A 74 1.69 9.89 -7.55
CA THR A 74 2.99 9.44 -7.04
C THR A 74 4.08 10.44 -7.46
N TYR A 75 4.90 10.85 -6.50
CA TYR A 75 6.02 11.75 -6.73
C TYR A 75 7.38 11.09 -6.44
N ILE A 76 7.43 9.75 -6.39
CA ILE A 76 8.66 8.98 -6.22
C ILE A 76 9.65 9.36 -7.33
N GLY A 77 10.88 9.69 -6.95
CA GLY A 77 11.93 10.12 -7.87
C GLY A 77 11.84 11.57 -8.36
N VAL A 78 10.83 12.34 -7.95
CA VAL A 78 10.72 13.78 -8.27
C VAL A 78 11.46 14.61 -7.21
N THR A 79 12.40 15.44 -7.63
CA THR A 79 13.10 16.38 -6.74
C THR A 79 12.16 17.50 -6.30
N LYS A 80 11.69 17.47 -5.04
CA LYS A 80 10.76 18.46 -4.50
C LYS A 80 11.42 19.63 -3.75
N LYS A 81 12.75 19.73 -3.70
CA LYS A 81 13.47 20.70 -2.84
C LYS A 81 12.97 22.14 -3.02
N ASP A 82 12.87 22.61 -4.26
CA ASP A 82 12.44 23.98 -4.55
C ASP A 82 10.95 24.18 -4.31
N LEU A 83 10.14 23.15 -4.59
CA LEU A 83 8.70 23.16 -4.37
C LEU A 83 8.37 23.21 -2.87
N VAL A 84 9.03 22.40 -2.06
CA VAL A 84 8.87 22.35 -0.60
C VAL A 84 9.21 23.70 0.03
N SER A 85 10.30 24.33 -0.39
CA SER A 85 10.70 25.65 0.09
C SER A 85 9.60 26.71 -0.15
N ARG A 86 8.96 26.67 -1.33
CA ARG A 86 7.86 27.59 -1.67
C ARG A 86 6.59 27.28 -0.90
N ILE A 87 6.22 26.00 -0.75
CA ILE A 87 5.01 25.59 -0.03
C ILE A 87 5.12 25.95 1.45
N ARG A 88 6.27 25.72 2.08
CA ARG A 88 6.48 26.04 3.52
C ARG A 88 6.31 27.53 3.85
N LYS A 89 6.56 28.43 2.89
CA LYS A 89 6.29 29.87 3.06
C LYS A 89 4.79 30.18 3.20
N ALA A 90 3.93 29.37 2.58
CA ALA A 90 2.48 29.53 2.63
C ALA A 90 1.81 28.64 3.69
N ALA A 91 2.40 27.48 3.99
CA ALA A 91 1.91 26.52 4.98
C ALA A 91 3.07 26.06 5.89
N PRO A 92 3.33 26.79 7.00
CA PRO A 92 4.36 26.45 7.98
C PRO A 92 3.95 25.15 8.69
N GLY A 93 4.52 24.03 8.27
CA GLY A 93 4.10 22.69 8.71
C GLY A 93 4.01 21.67 7.57
N TYR A 94 4.16 22.09 6.32
CA TYR A 94 4.17 21.16 5.19
C TYR A 94 5.35 20.19 5.25
N MET A 95 5.01 18.90 5.31
CA MET A 95 5.92 17.77 5.22
C MET A 95 5.83 17.16 3.81
N PRO A 96 6.95 17.07 3.06
CA PRO A 96 6.94 16.37 1.77
C PRO A 96 6.72 14.87 2.00
N MET A 97 5.62 14.35 1.46
CA MET A 97 5.25 12.95 1.58
C MET A 97 5.58 12.19 0.28
N GLY A 98 5.95 10.91 0.38
CA GLY A 98 6.05 10.00 -0.76
C GLY A 98 7.21 10.32 -1.72
N SER A 99 8.35 10.78 -1.20
CA SER A 99 9.57 10.99 -1.98
C SER A 99 10.41 9.72 -2.05
N ASN A 100 10.48 8.96 -0.96
CA ASN A 100 11.24 7.71 -0.85
C ASN A 100 10.35 6.45 -0.73
N GLY A 101 9.07 6.55 -1.07
CA GLY A 101 8.09 5.48 -0.92
C GLY A 101 7.21 5.63 0.33
N MET A 102 6.32 4.66 0.56
CA MET A 102 5.35 4.73 1.67
C MET A 102 5.96 4.38 3.04
N GLY A 103 7.04 3.59 3.06
CA GLY A 103 7.79 3.27 4.28
C GLY A 103 8.38 4.44 5.03
N GLU A 104 8.68 5.53 4.32
CA GLU A 104 9.08 6.81 4.93
C GLU A 104 8.05 7.29 5.96
N MET A 105 6.77 6.97 5.74
CA MET A 105 5.68 7.37 6.63
C MET A 105 5.38 6.36 7.73
N GLY A 106 5.85 5.11 7.60
CA GLY A 106 5.60 4.06 8.59
C GLY A 106 6.24 4.34 9.96
N SER A 107 7.28 5.18 9.99
CA SER A 107 8.00 5.58 11.21
C SER A 107 7.71 7.01 11.66
N MET A 108 6.89 7.76 10.92
CA MET A 108 6.53 9.14 11.22
C MET A 108 5.11 9.19 11.77
N GLU A 109 4.98 8.97 13.08
CA GLU A 109 3.71 9.15 13.78
C GLU A 109 3.32 10.63 13.80
N MET A 110 2.18 10.96 13.19
CA MET A 110 1.57 12.28 13.29
C MET A 110 0.43 12.23 14.29
N GLU A 111 0.24 13.32 15.04
CA GLU A 111 -0.88 13.43 15.98
C GLU A 111 -2.20 13.42 15.18
N LEU A 112 -2.99 12.36 15.39
CA LEU A 112 -4.28 12.17 14.75
C LEU A 112 -5.42 12.45 15.73
N PRO A 113 -6.60 12.90 15.26
CA PRO A 113 -7.79 13.00 16.11
C PRO A 113 -8.08 11.66 16.79
N LYS A 114 -8.54 11.70 18.05
CA LYS A 114 -8.77 10.49 18.89
C LYS A 114 -9.69 9.44 18.27
N ASN A 115 -10.52 9.81 17.29
CA ASN A 115 -11.46 8.93 16.59
C ASN A 115 -10.96 8.46 15.22
N THR A 116 -9.69 8.70 14.89
CA THR A 116 -9.09 8.31 13.62
C THR A 116 -8.22 7.07 13.83
N LEU A 117 -8.46 6.02 13.04
CA LEU A 117 -7.56 4.87 13.01
C LEU A 117 -6.19 5.33 12.52
N PRO A 118 -5.07 4.85 13.10
CA PRO A 118 -3.77 5.36 12.70
C PRO A 118 -3.48 5.03 11.23
N MET A 119 -2.84 5.98 10.54
CA MET A 119 -2.60 5.85 9.10
C MET A 119 -1.60 4.73 8.75
N MET A 120 -0.69 4.43 9.68
CA MET A 120 0.26 3.33 9.64
C MET A 120 0.27 2.67 11.02
N THR A 121 0.13 1.35 11.09
CA THR A 121 0.25 0.59 12.34
C THR A 121 0.88 -0.76 12.07
N GLY A 122 1.32 -1.41 13.16
CA GLY A 122 1.90 -2.73 13.13
C GLY A 122 3.42 -2.66 13.01
N TYR A 123 4.10 -3.27 13.98
CA TYR A 123 5.54 -3.48 13.94
C TYR A 123 5.80 -4.98 13.90
N SER A 124 6.72 -5.37 13.02
CA SER A 124 7.32 -6.69 13.01
C SER A 124 8.77 -6.60 13.48
N GLN A 125 9.46 -7.73 13.56
CA GLN A 125 10.83 -7.84 14.06
C GLN A 125 11.82 -6.88 13.39
N PHE A 126 11.59 -6.53 12.12
CA PHE A 126 12.50 -5.71 11.31
C PHE A 126 12.01 -4.29 11.06
N GLY A 127 10.93 -3.85 11.73
CA GLY A 127 10.40 -2.50 11.60
C GLY A 127 8.89 -2.45 11.32
N PRO A 128 8.38 -1.27 10.87
CA PRO A 128 6.96 -1.10 10.60
C PRO A 128 6.50 -2.00 9.46
N VAL A 129 5.32 -2.61 9.63
CA VAL A 129 4.65 -3.36 8.57
C VAL A 129 3.78 -2.37 7.80
N GLU A 130 4.19 -2.05 6.57
CA GLU A 130 3.69 -0.91 5.80
C GLU A 130 2.27 -1.10 5.20
N MET A 131 1.35 -1.67 5.98
CA MET A 131 0.03 -2.12 5.55
C MET A 131 -1.12 -1.40 6.26
N GLY A 132 -0.89 -0.16 6.72
CA GLY A 132 -1.94 0.72 7.26
C GLY A 132 -2.76 0.12 8.41
N GLY A 133 -2.27 -0.93 9.08
CA GLY A 133 -3.03 -1.68 10.08
C GLY A 133 -4.11 -2.63 9.56
N MET A 134 -4.27 -2.80 8.25
CA MET A 134 -5.28 -3.66 7.63
C MET A 134 -4.72 -5.06 7.33
N PHE A 135 -4.08 -5.66 8.33
CA PHE A 135 -3.48 -6.99 8.26
C PHE A 135 -3.50 -7.64 9.64
N SER A 136 -3.17 -8.92 9.69
CA SER A 136 -2.83 -9.63 10.93
C SER A 136 -1.53 -10.40 10.72
N VAL A 137 -0.88 -10.79 11.82
CA VAL A 137 0.32 -11.65 11.78
C VAL A 137 -0.05 -12.99 12.40
N VAL A 138 0.05 -14.05 11.61
CA VAL A 138 -0.03 -15.43 12.09
C VAL A 138 1.33 -15.82 12.64
N LYS A 139 1.38 -16.07 13.96
CA LYS A 139 2.60 -16.48 14.66
C LYS A 139 2.61 -17.98 14.85
N VAL A 140 3.52 -18.66 14.16
CA VAL A 140 3.64 -20.12 14.22
C VAL A 140 4.88 -20.50 15.04
N ARG A 141 4.66 -21.23 16.14
CA ARG A 141 5.70 -21.69 17.06
C ARG A 141 5.38 -23.09 17.57
N GLU A 142 6.42 -23.86 17.85
CA GLU A 142 6.27 -25.07 18.65
C GLU A 142 5.92 -24.73 20.11
N GLY A 143 5.25 -25.66 20.80
CA GLY A 143 4.96 -25.55 22.23
C GLY A 143 3.83 -24.60 22.61
N LEU A 144 3.11 -24.01 21.65
CA LEU A 144 1.89 -23.24 21.93
C LEU A 144 0.75 -24.19 22.30
N ALA A 145 0.18 -24.01 23.49
CA ALA A 145 -0.99 -24.78 23.88
C ALA A 145 -2.23 -24.31 23.11
N LYS A 146 -3.14 -25.23 22.78
CA LYS A 146 -4.39 -24.95 22.05
C LYS A 146 -5.25 -23.83 22.67
N THR A 147 -5.12 -23.62 23.98
CA THR A 147 -5.88 -22.63 24.75
C THR A 147 -5.02 -21.45 25.22
N ASP A 148 -3.78 -21.35 24.74
CA ASP A 148 -2.90 -20.23 25.04
C ASP A 148 -3.01 -19.17 23.94
N TYR A 149 -3.48 -17.98 24.33
CA TYR A 149 -3.65 -16.82 23.46
C TYR A 149 -2.64 -15.71 23.76
N ALA A 150 -1.63 -15.99 24.59
CA ALA A 150 -0.55 -15.04 24.84
C ALA A 150 0.27 -14.81 23.56
N ASP A 151 0.79 -13.59 23.40
CA ASP A 151 1.72 -13.30 22.31
C ASP A 151 3.06 -14.02 22.57
N PRO A 152 3.49 -14.97 21.72
CA PRO A 152 4.75 -15.67 21.90
C PRO A 152 5.98 -14.82 21.53
N GLY A 153 5.77 -13.57 21.09
CA GLY A 153 6.81 -12.65 20.67
C GLY A 153 7.30 -12.89 19.24
N HIS A 154 8.39 -12.22 18.86
CA HIS A 154 9.00 -12.34 17.54
C HIS A 154 9.64 -13.71 17.31
N TYR A 155 9.67 -14.13 16.06
CA TYR A 155 10.29 -15.40 15.69
C TYR A 155 11.81 -15.32 15.88
N LYS A 156 12.40 -16.38 16.43
CA LYS A 156 13.86 -16.49 16.59
C LYS A 156 14.43 -17.17 15.35
N HIS A 157 14.80 -16.36 14.37
CA HIS A 157 15.44 -16.86 13.16
C HIS A 157 16.74 -17.63 13.48
N PRO A 158 16.98 -18.79 12.84
CA PRO A 158 18.24 -19.51 13.02
C PRO A 158 19.46 -18.67 12.61
N GLU A 159 20.60 -18.94 13.23
CA GLU A 159 21.84 -18.22 12.94
C GLU A 159 22.19 -18.30 11.44
N GLY A 160 22.58 -17.16 10.86
CA GLY A 160 22.94 -17.06 9.44
C GLY A 160 21.77 -17.02 8.45
N THR A 161 20.52 -17.10 8.89
CA THR A 161 19.34 -17.05 7.99
C THR A 161 18.81 -15.64 7.73
N VAL A 162 19.12 -14.68 8.61
CA VAL A 162 18.72 -13.29 8.45
C VAL A 162 19.74 -12.55 7.60
N ALA A 163 19.25 -11.76 6.64
CA ALA A 163 20.11 -10.89 5.84
C ALA A 163 20.86 -9.90 6.73
N TYR A 164 22.13 -9.67 6.42
CA TYR A 164 22.99 -8.72 7.11
C TYR A 164 23.66 -7.79 6.10
N GLU A 165 24.07 -6.61 6.58
CA GLU A 165 24.82 -5.67 5.76
C GLU A 165 26.16 -6.29 5.34
N TYR A 166 26.37 -6.44 4.03
CA TYR A 166 27.64 -6.92 3.49
C TYR A 166 28.69 -5.81 3.55
N LYS A 167 29.64 -5.93 4.48
CA LYS A 167 30.74 -4.97 4.69
C LYS A 167 32.01 -5.28 3.86
N GLY A 168 31.92 -6.23 2.94
CA GLY A 168 33.04 -6.61 2.07
C GLY A 168 33.27 -5.63 0.92
N GLN A 169 34.08 -6.05 -0.05
CA GLN A 169 34.38 -5.22 -1.23
C GLN A 169 33.09 -4.97 -2.02
N LYS A 170 32.85 -3.70 -2.38
CA LYS A 170 31.67 -3.29 -3.14
C LYS A 170 31.57 -4.12 -4.42
N LEU A 171 30.48 -4.87 -4.58
CA LEU A 171 30.20 -5.62 -5.80
C LEU A 171 30.15 -4.67 -6.99
N ALA A 172 30.59 -5.14 -8.15
CA ALA A 172 30.49 -4.37 -9.39
C ALA A 172 29.04 -3.95 -9.63
N GLU A 173 28.83 -2.71 -10.11
CA GLU A 173 27.50 -2.21 -10.38
C GLU A 173 26.83 -3.08 -11.46
N ALA A 174 25.61 -3.55 -11.19
CA ALA A 174 24.88 -4.35 -12.16
C ALA A 174 24.66 -3.54 -13.44
N PRO A 175 24.84 -4.13 -14.64
CA PRO A 175 24.64 -3.42 -15.88
C PRO A 175 23.21 -2.89 -15.96
N ARG A 176 23.05 -1.57 -15.89
CA ARG A 176 21.78 -0.89 -16.12
C ARG A 176 21.62 -0.68 -17.61
N VAL A 177 20.48 -1.12 -18.14
CA VAL A 177 20.02 -0.68 -19.45
C VAL A 177 19.58 0.78 -19.29
N GLU A 178 20.17 1.70 -20.05
CA GLU A 178 19.65 3.06 -20.13
C GLU A 178 18.22 3.00 -20.66
N GLY A 179 17.25 3.34 -19.79
CA GLY A 179 15.88 3.55 -20.22
C GLY A 179 15.81 4.68 -21.26
N PRO A 180 14.73 4.74 -22.06
CA PRO A 180 14.56 5.80 -23.04
C PRO A 180 14.71 7.17 -22.35
N LYS A 181 15.62 8.00 -22.87
CA LYS A 181 15.83 9.36 -22.37
C LYS A 181 14.52 10.12 -22.59
N PRO A 182 13.88 10.65 -21.53
CA PRO A 182 12.69 11.46 -21.71
C PRO A 182 13.07 12.65 -22.58
N ASN A 183 12.45 12.79 -23.74
CA ASN A 183 12.56 14.02 -24.53
C ASN A 183 11.43 14.96 -24.06
N PRO A 184 11.71 15.98 -23.22
CA PRO A 184 10.69 16.91 -22.77
C PRO A 184 10.05 17.72 -23.92
N GLU A 185 10.68 17.78 -25.09
CA GLU A 185 10.13 18.47 -26.27
C GLU A 185 9.02 17.68 -26.98
N LEU A 186 8.91 16.36 -26.77
CA LEU A 186 7.84 15.54 -27.35
C LEU A 186 6.50 15.71 -26.62
N ALA A 187 6.51 16.25 -25.40
CA ALA A 187 5.31 16.58 -24.68
C ALA A 187 4.85 18.00 -25.05
N THR A 188 3.88 18.10 -25.96
CA THR A 188 3.15 19.35 -26.16
C THR A 188 2.29 19.61 -24.93
N TRP A 189 2.84 20.35 -23.97
CA TRP A 189 2.12 20.78 -22.79
C TRP A 189 1.11 21.88 -23.17
N GLN A 190 -0.14 21.51 -23.41
CA GLN A 190 -1.23 22.49 -23.49
C GLN A 190 -1.62 22.94 -22.08
N VAL A 191 -0.81 23.85 -21.52
CA VAL A 191 -1.13 24.50 -20.25
C VAL A 191 -2.24 25.52 -20.49
N LYS A 192 -3.46 25.24 -19.99
CA LYS A 192 -4.50 26.27 -19.86
C LYS A 192 -4.17 27.17 -18.67
N ASP A 193 -3.67 28.37 -18.94
CA ASP A 193 -3.59 29.42 -17.91
C ASP A 193 -5.01 29.94 -17.65
N PRO A 194 -5.59 29.73 -16.45
CA PRO A 194 -6.95 30.16 -16.14
C PRO A 194 -7.12 31.68 -16.12
N ARG A 195 -6.02 32.44 -16.15
CA ARG A 195 -6.04 33.92 -16.25
C ARG A 195 -6.10 34.41 -17.70
N LYS A 196 -5.86 33.55 -18.69
CA LYS A 196 -5.90 33.92 -20.10
C LYS A 196 -7.26 33.57 -20.71
N PRO A 197 -7.91 34.49 -21.43
CA PRO A 197 -9.18 34.20 -22.08
C PRO A 197 -9.01 33.10 -23.13
N ARG A 198 -9.99 32.20 -23.23
CA ARG A 198 -10.02 31.22 -24.33
C ARG A 198 -10.21 31.96 -25.64
N LEU A 199 -9.31 31.73 -26.60
CA LEU A 199 -9.43 32.29 -27.94
C LEU A 199 -10.31 31.37 -28.82
N GLY A 200 -11.10 31.99 -29.69
CA GLY A 200 -11.84 31.30 -30.74
C GLY A 200 -10.94 30.94 -31.93
N PRO A 201 -11.48 30.24 -32.94
CA PRO A 201 -10.76 29.91 -34.18
C PRO A 201 -10.24 31.13 -34.95
N ASP A 202 -10.83 32.30 -34.68
CA ASP A 202 -10.47 33.61 -35.24
C ASP A 202 -9.39 34.35 -34.41
N GLY A 203 -8.85 33.71 -33.36
CA GLY A 203 -7.86 34.31 -32.47
C GLY A 203 -8.42 35.36 -31.52
N LYS A 204 -9.75 35.56 -31.48
CA LYS A 204 -10.39 36.55 -30.60
C LYS A 204 -10.84 35.91 -29.28
N PRO A 205 -10.83 36.64 -28.16
CA PRO A 205 -11.38 36.16 -26.90
C PRO A 205 -12.84 35.73 -27.06
N LEU A 206 -13.14 34.48 -26.73
CA LEU A 206 -14.52 34.00 -26.64
C LEU A 206 -15.24 34.76 -25.52
N PRO A 207 -16.53 35.07 -25.68
CA PRO A 207 -17.33 35.61 -24.60
C PRO A 207 -17.20 34.70 -23.38
N GLY A 208 -16.83 35.26 -22.24
CA GLY A 208 -16.72 34.49 -21.00
C GLY A 208 -18.01 33.74 -20.74
N ALA A 209 -17.92 32.46 -20.37
CA ALA A 209 -19.08 31.71 -19.90
C ALA A 209 -19.72 32.53 -18.77
N LYS A 210 -20.98 32.96 -18.95
CA LYS A 210 -21.74 33.63 -17.90
C LYS A 210 -21.62 32.78 -16.63
N ALA A 211 -21.27 33.40 -15.52
CA ALA A 211 -21.36 32.79 -14.21
C ALA A 211 -22.83 32.42 -13.97
N GLY A 212 -23.16 31.15 -14.16
CA GLY A 212 -24.52 30.64 -14.05
C GLY A 212 -24.50 29.13 -13.96
N GLY A 213 -24.86 28.62 -12.79
CA GLY A 213 -25.05 27.19 -12.53
C GLY A 213 -24.24 26.71 -11.34
N ALA A 214 -24.75 26.95 -10.14
CA ALA A 214 -24.37 26.16 -8.97
C ALA A 214 -24.66 24.69 -9.29
N HIS A 215 -23.62 23.87 -9.41
CA HIS A 215 -23.76 22.42 -9.35
C HIS A 215 -23.41 21.97 -7.93
N SER A 216 -24.45 21.63 -7.19
CA SER A 216 -24.36 20.81 -5.98
C SER A 216 -23.98 19.39 -6.40
N ASN A 217 -22.85 18.90 -5.90
CA ASN A 217 -22.53 17.48 -5.96
C ASN A 217 -23.27 16.77 -4.81
N HIS A 218 -24.27 15.98 -5.16
CA HIS A 218 -24.62 14.75 -4.46
C HIS A 218 -23.79 13.61 -5.04
#